data_AF-Q30XU0-F1
#
_entry.id   AF-Q30XU0-F1
#
_cell.length_a   1.000
_cell.length_b   1.000
_cell.length_c   1.000
_cell.angle_alpha   90.00
_cell.angle_beta   90.00
_cell.angle_gamma   90.00
#
_symmetry.space_group_name_H-M   'P 1'
#
loop_
_entity.id
_entity.type
_entity.pdbx_description
1 polymer ?
#
loop_
_entity_poly.entity_id
_entity_poly.type
_entity_poly.pdbx_seq_one_letter_code
_entity_poly.pdbx_strand_id
1 'polypeptide(L)'
;MTLFVTILIIFVLTIGGVISNHVITARNLDMIRRLRSEQQKLSLGREEAAERVSDLRRREKMLRIQLNDIEKGLPPIDLGFMTQEAVQTGQEGAADYSDMLEKPAKIARGENAVLESLVRGRRITPAQLQKARDYKTQTGSEYGLEDVLVMLGYLRKEDLEVARRRFGA
;
A
#
# COMPACT_ATOMS: atom_id res chain seq x y z
N MET A 1 17.42 -39.02 -68.52
CA MET A 1 17.33 -39.18 -67.05
C MET A 1 17.72 -37.92 -66.29
N THR A 2 18.83 -37.26 -66.63
CA THR A 2 19.32 -36.05 -65.91
C THR A 2 18.31 -34.90 -65.84
N LEU A 3 17.56 -34.65 -66.92
CA LEU A 3 16.59 -33.55 -67.01
C LEU A 3 15.35 -33.75 -66.11
N PHE A 4 14.97 -35.00 -65.84
CA PHE A 4 13.86 -35.31 -64.93
C PHE A 4 14.26 -35.08 -63.47
N VAL A 5 15.50 -35.41 -63.12
CA VAL A 5 16.05 -35.24 -61.77
C VAL A 5 16.18 -33.75 -61.42
N THR A 6 16.61 -32.91 -62.36
CA THR A 6 16.74 -31.45 -62.12
C THR A 6 15.38 -30.78 -61.91
N ILE A 7 14.36 -31.16 -62.69
CA ILE A 7 13.00 -30.65 -62.51
C ILE A 7 12.43 -31.04 -61.15
N LEU A 8 12.64 -32.29 -60.72
CA LEU A 8 12.18 -32.78 -59.42
C LEU A 8 12.81 -31.99 -58.25
N ILE A 9 14.11 -31.69 -58.33
CA ILE A 9 14.82 -30.92 -57.30
C ILE A 9 14.28 -29.50 -57.21
N ILE A 10 14.06 -28.83 -58.34
CA ILE A 10 13.50 -27.47 -58.37
C ILE A 10 12.09 -27.45 -57.76
N PHE A 11 11.27 -28.47 -58.05
CA PHE A 11 9.92 -28.59 -57.52
C PHE A 11 9.88 -28.80 -55.99
N VAL A 12 10.80 -29.61 -55.45
CA VAL A 12 10.92 -29.81 -54.00
C VAL A 12 11.38 -28.52 -53.30
N LEU A 13 12.32 -27.79 -53.89
CA LEU A 13 12.81 -26.52 -53.33
C LEU A 13 11.75 -25.42 -53.32
N THR A 14 10.95 -25.31 -54.38
CA THR A 14 9.86 -24.31 -54.44
C THR A 14 8.74 -24.63 -53.46
N ILE A 15 8.31 -25.89 -53.37
CA ILE A 15 7.28 -26.30 -52.39
C ILE A 15 7.78 -26.10 -50.96
N GLY A 16 9.01 -26.53 -50.65
CA GLY A 16 9.62 -26.35 -49.34
C GLY A 16 9.71 -24.88 -48.94
N GLY A 17 10.12 -24.00 -49.87
CA GLY A 17 10.18 -22.56 -49.66
C GLY A 17 8.82 -21.92 -49.37
N VAL A 18 7.78 -22.30 -50.12
CA VAL A 18 6.42 -21.77 -49.94
C VAL A 18 5.81 -22.19 -48.60
N ILE A 19 5.99 -23.46 -48.20
CA ILE A 19 5.51 -23.95 -46.91
C ILE A 19 6.22 -23.23 -45.76
N SER A 20 7.54 -23.07 -45.86
CA SER A 20 8.34 -22.39 -44.84
C SER A 20 7.91 -20.92 -44.67
N ASN A 21 7.67 -20.22 -45.79
CA ASN A 21 7.20 -18.83 -45.76
C ASN A 21 5.79 -18.69 -45.14
N HIS A 22 4.87 -19.63 -45.45
CA HIS A 22 3.52 -19.65 -44.87
C HIS A 22 3.51 -19.85 -43.35
N VAL A 23 4.39 -20.71 -42.82
CA VAL A 23 4.51 -20.94 -41.38
C VAL A 23 5.04 -19.70 -40.65
N ILE A 24 6.00 -19.00 -41.25
CA ILE A 24 6.55 -17.75 -40.70
C ILE A 24 5.48 -16.65 -40.69
N THR A 25 4.72 -16.49 -41.78
CA THR A 25 3.63 -15.50 -41.83
C THR A 25 2.51 -15.81 -40.85
N ALA A 26 2.13 -17.09 -40.68
CA ALA A 26 1.13 -17.50 -39.70
C ALA A 26 1.55 -17.16 -38.26
N ARG A 27 2.80 -17.47 -37.87
CA ARG A 27 3.34 -17.13 -36.55
C ARG A 27 3.41 -15.62 -36.32
N ASN A 28 3.83 -14.85 -37.33
CA ASN A 28 3.88 -13.40 -37.23
C ASN A 28 2.48 -12.78 -37.08
N LEU A 29 1.47 -13.32 -37.77
CA LEU A 29 0.09 -12.83 -37.64
C LEU A 29 -0.46 -13.01 -36.22
N ASP A 30 -0.17 -14.14 -35.59
CA ASP A 30 -0.60 -14.42 -34.21
C ASP A 30 0.10 -13.50 -33.20
N MET A 31 1.39 -13.23 -33.39
CA MET A 31 2.13 -12.27 -32.56
C MET A 31 1.55 -10.85 -32.69
N ILE A 32 1.23 -10.42 -33.91
CA ILE A 32 0.61 -9.11 -34.17
C ILE A 32 -0.78 -9.00 -33.51
N ARG A 33 -1.59 -10.07 -33.54
CA ARG A 33 -2.89 -10.10 -32.85
C ARG A 33 -2.75 -9.99 -31.33
N ARG A 34 -1.79 -10.70 -30.74
CA ARG A 34 -1.51 -10.62 -29.30
C ARG A 34 -1.07 -9.23 -28.90
N LEU A 35 -0.11 -8.64 -29.61
CA LEU A 35 0.38 -7.28 -29.35
C LEU A 35 -0.75 -6.23 -29.44
N ARG A 36 -1.65 -6.35 -30.41
CA ARG A 36 -2.80 -5.45 -30.53
C ARG A 36 -3.77 -5.60 -29.35
N SER A 37 -4.02 -6.84 -28.90
CA SER A 37 -4.87 -7.10 -27.74
C SER A 37 -4.28 -6.57 -26.43
N GLU A 38 -2.96 -6.64 -26.26
CA GLU A 38 -2.27 -6.08 -25.09
C GLU A 38 -2.28 -4.55 -25.12
N GLN A 39 -2.03 -3.94 -26.28
CA GLN A 39 -2.12 -2.48 -26.46
C GLN A 39 -3.52 -1.94 -26.14
N GLN A 40 -4.59 -2.64 -26.56
CA GLN A 40 -5.96 -2.26 -26.20
C GLN A 40 -6.24 -2.37 -24.69
N LYS A 41 -5.74 -3.43 -24.03
CA LYS A 41 -5.90 -3.57 -22.57
C LYS A 41 -5.14 -2.48 -21.82
N LEU A 42 -3.96 -2.12 -22.30
CA LEU A 42 -3.15 -1.04 -21.74
C LEU A 42 -3.80 0.33 -21.95
N SER A 43 -4.43 0.59 -23.11
CA SER A 43 -5.15 1.86 -23.35
C SER A 43 -6.37 2.01 -22.45
N LEU A 44 -7.17 0.95 -22.29
CA LEU A 44 -8.30 0.90 -21.35
C LEU A 44 -7.86 1.12 -19.91
N GLY A 45 -6.81 0.42 -19.45
CA GLY A 45 -6.28 0.62 -18.10
C GLY A 45 -5.71 2.02 -17.85
N ARG A 46 -5.18 2.67 -18.90
CA ARG A 46 -4.66 4.05 -18.81
C ARG A 46 -5.78 5.08 -18.72
N GLU A 47 -6.90 4.84 -19.37
CA GLU A 47 -8.11 5.66 -19.30
C GLU A 47 -8.77 5.55 -17.92
N GLU A 48 -8.93 4.33 -17.39
CA GLU A 48 -9.44 4.10 -16.02
C GLU A 48 -8.52 4.74 -14.96
N ALA A 49 -7.20 4.66 -15.14
CA ALA A 49 -6.25 5.30 -14.24
C ALA A 49 -6.35 6.83 -14.30
N ALA A 50 -6.56 7.41 -15.49
CA ALA A 50 -6.72 8.85 -15.68
C ALA A 50 -8.02 9.37 -15.03
N GLU A 51 -9.11 8.61 -15.15
CA GLU A 51 -10.39 8.92 -14.52
C GLU A 51 -10.27 8.92 -12.98
N ARG A 52 -9.66 7.87 -12.41
CA ARG A 52 -9.41 7.78 -10.95
C ARG A 52 -8.54 8.92 -10.43
N VAL A 53 -7.51 9.34 -11.19
CA VAL A 53 -6.67 10.48 -10.82
C VAL A 53 -7.47 11.79 -10.85
N SER A 54 -8.36 11.95 -11.82
CA SER A 54 -9.21 13.15 -11.92
C SER A 54 -10.20 13.25 -10.74
N ASP A 55 -10.77 12.13 -10.31
CA ASP A 55 -11.70 12.04 -9.18
C ASP A 55 -11.00 12.32 -7.84
N LEU A 56 -9.80 11.75 -7.65
CA LEU A 56 -8.98 12.04 -6.46
C LEU A 56 -8.63 13.52 -6.38
N ARG A 57 -8.30 14.15 -7.51
CA ARG A 57 -7.97 15.58 -7.57
C ARG A 57 -9.18 16.47 -7.27
N ARG A 58 -10.39 16.07 -7.67
CA ARG A 58 -11.64 16.76 -7.26
C ARG A 58 -11.88 16.62 -5.76
N ARG A 59 -11.70 15.43 -5.20
CA ARG A 59 -11.82 15.20 -3.74
C ARG A 59 -10.80 16.02 -2.94
N GLU A 60 -9.55 16.08 -3.37
CA GLU A 60 -8.51 16.86 -2.70
C GLU A 60 -8.87 18.36 -2.64
N LYS A 61 -9.40 18.92 -3.74
CA LYS A 61 -9.87 20.31 -3.77
C LYS A 61 -11.03 20.54 -2.80
N MET A 62 -12.00 19.63 -2.73
CA MET A 62 -13.11 19.75 -1.79
C MET A 62 -12.65 19.68 -0.33
N LEU A 63 -11.74 18.77 0.00
CA LEU A 63 -11.19 18.65 1.36
C LEU A 63 -10.41 19.91 1.78
N ARG A 64 -9.66 20.53 0.86
CA ARG A 64 -8.99 21.81 1.15
C ARG A 64 -9.97 22.94 1.45
N ILE A 65 -11.10 22.99 0.76
CA ILE A 65 -12.15 24.00 1.02
C ILE A 65 -12.72 23.76 2.43
N GLN A 66 -13.08 22.52 2.75
CA GLN A 66 -13.58 22.15 4.07
C GLN A 66 -12.57 22.46 5.20
N LEU A 67 -11.28 22.23 4.97
CA LEU A 67 -10.23 22.56 5.96
C LEU A 67 -10.14 24.07 6.21
N ASN A 68 -10.22 24.88 5.16
CA ASN A 68 -10.17 26.34 5.27
C ASN A 68 -11.39 26.90 6.01
N ASP A 69 -12.57 26.29 5.82
CA ASP A 69 -13.79 26.68 6.53
C ASP A 69 -13.72 26.31 8.03
N ILE A 70 -13.04 25.22 8.38
CA ILE A 70 -12.75 24.85 9.77
C ILE A 70 -11.75 25.84 10.38
N GLU A 71 -10.65 26.14 9.70
CA GLU A 71 -9.60 27.06 10.19
C GLU A 71 -10.15 28.46 10.51
N LYS A 72 -11.12 28.95 9.73
CA LYS A 72 -11.80 30.23 9.99
C LYS A 72 -12.78 30.20 11.17
N GLY A 73 -13.20 29.02 11.61
CA GLY A 73 -14.15 28.81 12.70
C GLY A 73 -13.51 28.52 14.06
N LEU A 74 -12.17 28.33 14.13
CA LEU A 74 -11.50 28.07 15.40
C LEU A 74 -11.21 29.38 16.14
N PRO A 75 -11.65 29.55 17.40
CA PRO A 75 -11.16 30.64 18.23
C PRO A 75 -9.64 30.48 18.44
N PRO A 76 -8.87 31.57 18.51
CA PRO A 76 -7.46 31.49 18.84
C PRO A 76 -7.31 30.79 20.19
N ILE A 77 -6.54 29.69 20.22
CA ILE A 77 -6.20 28.99 21.45
C ILE A 77 -5.22 29.89 22.21
N ASP A 78 -5.69 30.56 23.27
CA ASP A 78 -4.86 31.37 24.15
C ASP A 78 -4.15 30.46 25.17
N LEU A 79 -2.89 30.11 24.89
CA LEU A 79 -2.03 29.34 25.79
C LEU A 79 -1.49 30.15 26.98
N GLY A 80 -1.92 31.41 27.18
CA GLY A 80 -1.39 32.32 28.19
C GLY A 80 -1.76 32.02 29.65
N PHE A 81 -2.76 31.17 29.90
CA PHE A 81 -3.34 31.03 31.25
C PHE A 81 -2.75 29.91 32.13
N MET A 82 -1.75 29.15 31.66
CA MET A 82 -1.20 28.00 32.41
C MET A 82 0.21 28.21 32.98
N THR A 83 0.82 29.39 32.81
CA THR A 83 2.26 29.58 33.07
C THR A 83 2.63 30.24 34.39
N GLN A 84 1.69 30.72 35.23
CA GLN A 84 2.08 31.43 36.46
C GLN A 84 2.02 30.61 37.75
N GLU A 85 1.28 29.51 37.80
CA GLU A 85 1.22 28.66 39.01
C GLU A 85 2.29 27.55 39.03
N ALA A 86 2.80 27.15 37.86
CA ALA A 86 3.82 26.09 37.75
C ALA A 86 5.27 26.57 37.92
N VAL A 87 5.51 27.88 38.02
CA VAL A 87 6.89 28.45 38.05
C VAL A 87 7.46 28.58 39.47
N GLN A 88 6.64 28.52 40.53
CA GLN A 88 7.12 28.66 41.91
C GLN A 88 7.38 27.33 42.66
N THR A 89 6.96 26.19 42.14
CA THR A 89 7.14 24.86 42.77
C THR A 89 8.25 24.01 42.12
N GLY A 90 9.03 24.59 41.20
CA GLY A 90 10.01 23.86 40.38
C GLY A 90 11.44 23.76 40.93
N GLN A 91 11.72 24.13 42.19
CA GLN A 91 13.11 24.25 42.66
C GLN A 91 13.54 23.31 43.80
N GLU A 92 12.69 22.38 44.24
CA GLU A 92 13.07 21.37 45.24
C GLU A 92 12.57 19.99 44.82
N GLY A 93 13.36 19.29 44.01
CA GLY A 93 13.00 17.94 43.58
C GLY A 93 13.60 17.52 42.25
N ALA A 94 14.88 17.83 42.01
CA ALA A 94 15.66 17.22 40.94
C ALA A 94 15.98 15.75 41.31
N ALA A 95 14.94 14.94 41.50
CA ALA A 95 15.04 13.50 41.47
C ALA A 95 14.92 13.09 40.00
N ASP A 96 16.05 12.74 39.40
CA ASP A 96 16.23 11.95 38.18
C ASP A 96 14.94 11.43 37.50
N TYR A 97 14.29 12.28 36.68
CA TYR A 97 13.16 11.91 35.83
C TYR A 97 13.60 11.51 34.41
N SER A 98 14.92 11.36 34.18
CA SER A 98 15.50 10.95 32.90
C SER A 98 14.92 9.63 32.42
N ASP A 99 14.59 8.73 33.35
CA ASP A 99 14.12 7.37 33.07
C ASP A 99 12.62 7.30 32.75
N MET A 100 11.85 8.36 33.05
CA MET A 100 10.39 8.41 32.79
C MET A 100 10.04 9.03 31.43
N LEU A 101 10.95 9.79 30.82
CA LEU A 101 10.74 10.44 29.52
C LEU A 101 11.14 9.58 28.31
N GLU A 102 11.86 8.47 28.49
CA GLU A 102 12.24 7.59 27.39
C GLU A 102 11.18 6.56 26.98
N LYS A 103 10.21 6.24 27.86
CA LYS A 103 9.27 5.13 27.63
C LYS A 103 8.23 5.36 26.52
N PRO A 104 7.55 6.52 26.37
CA PRO A 104 6.48 6.63 25.37
C PRO A 104 7.00 6.61 23.92
N ALA A 105 8.25 7.04 23.68
CA ALA A 105 8.83 7.09 22.34
C ALA A 105 9.36 5.73 21.85
N LYS A 106 9.88 4.88 22.75
CA LYS A 106 10.34 3.51 22.42
C LYS A 106 9.15 2.57 22.18
N ILE A 107 8.09 2.68 23.00
CA ILE A 107 6.88 1.85 22.87
C ILE A 107 6.16 2.12 21.52
N ALA A 108 5.99 3.39 21.14
CA ALA A 108 5.39 3.75 19.86
C ALA A 108 6.20 3.29 18.64
N ARG A 109 7.54 3.16 18.75
CA ARG A 109 8.37 2.62 17.65
C ARG A 109 8.23 1.10 17.50
N GLY A 110 8.19 0.37 18.62
CA GLY A 110 8.05 -1.10 18.62
C GLY A 110 6.67 -1.56 18.14
N GLU A 111 5.59 -0.95 18.65
CA GLU A 111 4.21 -1.29 18.26
C GLU A 111 3.97 -1.02 16.77
N ASN A 112 4.46 0.12 16.25
CA ASN A 112 4.35 0.41 14.83
C ASN A 112 5.16 -0.56 13.97
N ALA A 113 6.31 -1.04 14.43
CA ALA A 113 7.11 -2.04 13.70
C ALA A 113 6.42 -3.42 13.66
N VAL A 114 5.79 -3.84 14.76
CA VAL A 114 4.98 -5.08 14.80
C VAL A 114 3.83 -4.98 13.81
N LEU A 115 3.05 -3.91 13.85
CA LEU A 115 1.92 -3.69 12.94
C LEU A 115 2.34 -3.59 11.47
N GLU A 116 3.44 -2.89 11.17
CA GLU A 116 3.98 -2.79 9.81
C GLU A 116 4.41 -4.17 9.28
N SER A 117 5.04 -4.98 10.13
CA SER A 117 5.46 -6.34 9.76
C SER A 117 4.25 -7.23 9.41
N LEU A 118 3.14 -7.09 10.13
CA LEU A 118 1.91 -7.86 9.91
C LEU A 118 1.22 -7.44 8.61
N VAL A 119 1.23 -6.15 8.27
CA VAL A 119 0.71 -5.64 7.00
C VAL A 119 1.60 -6.12 5.84
N ARG A 120 2.92 -5.97 5.96
CA ARG A 120 3.88 -6.39 4.93
C ARG A 120 3.85 -7.91 4.70
N GLY A 121 3.69 -8.69 5.78
CA GLY A 121 3.52 -10.13 5.75
C GLY A 121 2.14 -10.60 5.27
N ARG A 122 1.25 -9.68 4.87
CA ARG A 122 -0.14 -9.94 4.46
C ARG A 122 -0.95 -10.75 5.51
N ARG A 123 -0.57 -10.65 6.78
CA ARG A 123 -1.28 -11.26 7.91
C ARG A 123 -2.52 -10.46 8.28
N ILE A 124 -2.45 -9.14 8.11
CA ILE A 124 -3.58 -8.21 8.23
C ILE A 124 -3.61 -7.28 7.02
N THR A 125 -4.80 -6.81 6.66
CA THR A 125 -4.99 -5.80 5.61
C THR A 125 -5.02 -4.38 6.20
N PRO A 126 -4.66 -3.35 5.42
CA PRO A 126 -4.79 -1.95 5.87
C PRO A 126 -6.23 -1.59 6.28
N ALA A 127 -7.23 -2.18 5.62
CA ALA A 127 -8.64 -1.98 5.94
C ALA A 127 -9.01 -2.58 7.32
N GLN A 128 -8.47 -3.75 7.66
CA GLN A 128 -8.68 -4.36 8.99
C GLN A 128 -7.98 -3.56 10.09
N LEU A 129 -6.78 -3.04 9.81
CA LEU A 129 -6.07 -2.14 10.71
C LEU A 129 -6.86 -0.87 10.98
N GLN A 130 -7.46 -0.27 9.94
CA GLN A 130 -8.31 0.90 10.11
C GLN A 130 -9.55 0.59 10.95
N LYS A 131 -10.24 -0.52 10.68
CA LYS A 131 -11.38 -0.95 11.50
C LYS A 131 -11.04 -1.16 12.97
N ALA A 132 -9.85 -1.70 13.26
CA ALA A 132 -9.36 -1.84 14.63
C ALA A 132 -9.10 -0.48 15.31
N ARG A 133 -8.58 0.51 14.56
CA ARG A 133 -8.40 1.88 15.05
C ARG A 133 -9.75 2.54 15.34
N ASP A 134 -10.69 2.42 14.42
CA ASP A 134 -12.03 2.97 14.55
C ASP A 134 -12.74 2.37 15.77
N TYR A 135 -12.65 1.05 15.96
CA TYR A 135 -13.18 0.36 17.12
C TYR A 135 -12.56 0.85 18.43
N LYS A 136 -11.23 1.00 18.50
CA LYS A 136 -10.54 1.51 19.69
C LYS A 136 -10.96 2.94 20.04
N THR A 137 -11.05 3.82 19.05
CA THR A 137 -11.52 5.20 19.23
C THR A 137 -12.97 5.25 19.69
N GLN A 138 -13.84 4.39 19.16
CA GLN A 138 -15.26 4.34 19.51
C GLN A 138 -15.53 3.77 20.90
N THR A 139 -14.74 2.77 21.31
CA THR A 139 -14.94 2.06 22.58
C THR A 139 -14.09 2.60 23.73
N GLY A 140 -13.10 3.45 23.44
CA GLY A 140 -12.12 3.89 24.44
C GLY A 140 -11.26 2.75 24.98
N SER A 141 -11.12 1.65 24.22
CA SER A 141 -10.44 0.43 24.67
C SER A 141 -8.99 0.71 25.09
N GLU A 142 -8.63 0.33 26.31
CA GLU A 142 -7.26 0.43 26.84
C GLU A 142 -6.28 -0.55 26.18
N TYR A 143 -6.78 -1.59 25.51
CA TYR A 143 -5.96 -2.59 24.83
C TYR A 143 -5.12 -1.99 23.69
N GLY A 144 -3.92 -2.53 23.48
CA GLY A 144 -3.06 -2.22 22.34
C GLY A 144 -3.77 -2.49 21.01
N LEU A 145 -3.43 -1.74 19.96
CA LEU A 145 -4.11 -1.88 18.66
C LEU A 145 -3.96 -3.31 18.09
N GLU A 146 -2.84 -3.95 18.38
CA GLU A 146 -2.54 -5.37 18.11
C GLU A 146 -3.51 -6.33 18.79
N ASP A 147 -3.81 -6.09 20.06
CA ASP A 147 -4.72 -6.92 20.85
C ASP A 147 -6.18 -6.70 20.40
N VAL A 148 -6.51 -5.48 19.98
CA VAL A 148 -7.80 -5.18 19.33
C VAL A 148 -7.95 -5.94 18.01
N LEU A 149 -6.88 -6.07 17.21
CA LEU A 149 -6.92 -6.87 15.97
C LEU A 149 -7.19 -8.35 16.24
N VAL A 150 -6.65 -8.90 17.33
CA VAL A 150 -6.93 -10.26 17.79
C VAL A 150 -8.37 -10.39 18.27
N MET A 151 -8.84 -9.43 19.06
CA MET A 151 -10.20 -9.40 19.60
C MET A 151 -11.26 -9.36 18.49
N LEU A 152 -11.00 -8.61 17.42
CA LEU A 152 -11.86 -8.53 16.24
C LEU A 152 -11.72 -9.74 15.29
N GLY A 153 -10.86 -10.71 15.63
CA GLY A 153 -10.65 -11.93 14.83
C GLY A 153 -9.89 -11.70 13.53
N TYR A 154 -9.27 -10.54 13.33
CA TYR A 154 -8.48 -10.22 12.15
C TYR A 154 -7.06 -10.78 12.19
N LEU A 155 -6.56 -11.08 13.39
CA LEU A 155 -5.23 -11.63 13.64
C LEU A 155 -5.33 -12.79 14.62
N ARG A 156 -4.58 -13.86 14.40
CA ARG A 156 -4.47 -14.96 15.36
C ARG A 156 -3.45 -14.61 16.45
N LYS A 157 -3.67 -15.08 17.68
CA LYS A 157 -2.76 -14.81 18.81
C LYS A 157 -1.33 -15.28 18.52
N GLU A 158 -1.20 -16.41 17.85
CA GLU A 158 0.10 -17.01 17.53
C GLU A 158 0.90 -16.13 16.56
N ASP A 159 0.25 -15.55 15.55
CA ASP A 159 0.90 -14.65 14.59
C ASP A 159 1.34 -13.33 15.25
N LEU A 160 0.55 -12.83 16.20
CA LEU A 160 0.90 -11.64 16.98
C LEU A 160 2.13 -11.89 17.87
N GLU A 161 2.18 -13.02 18.58
CA GLU A 161 3.32 -13.37 19.43
C GLU A 161 4.62 -13.54 18.63
N VAL A 162 4.53 -14.11 17.43
CA VAL A 162 5.69 -14.23 16.54
C VAL A 162 6.17 -12.86 16.08
N ALA A 163 5.25 -11.95 15.75
CA ALA A 163 5.58 -10.58 15.38
C ALA A 163 6.18 -9.80 16.56
N ARG A 164 5.61 -9.91 17.76
CA ARG A 164 6.17 -9.32 19.00
C ARG A 164 7.57 -9.86 19.32
N ARG A 165 7.81 -11.17 19.17
CA ARG A 165 9.16 -11.73 19.37
C ARG A 165 10.20 -11.23 18.37
N ARG A 166 9.78 -10.85 17.16
CA ARG A 166 10.68 -10.38 16.11
C ARG A 166 10.90 -8.86 16.12
N PHE A 167 9.90 -8.09 16.55
CA PHE A 167 9.86 -6.64 16.38
C PHE A 167 9.46 -5.86 17.65
N GLY A 168 8.98 -6.54 18.68
CA GLY A 168 8.75 -5.95 20.01
C GLY A 168 10.06 -5.96 20.80
N ALA A 169 10.54 -4.76 21.14
CA ALA A 169 11.64 -4.54 22.08
C ALA A 169 11.07 -4.27 23.48
#